data_AF-A0A4C1SBC2-F1
#
_entry.id   AF-A0A4C1SBC2-F1
#
_cell.length_a   1.000
_cell.length_b   1.000
_cell.length_c   1.000
_cell.angle_alpha   90.00
_cell.angle_beta   90.00
_cell.angle_gamma   90.00
#
_symmetry.space_group_name_H-M   'P 1'
#
loop_
_entity.id
_entity.type
_entity.pdbx_description
1 polymer ?
#
loop_
_entity_poly.entity_id
_entity_poly.type
_entity_poly.pdbx_seq_one_letter_code
_entity_poly.pdbx_strand_id
1 'polypeptide(L)'
;MNKECRFCGALKWKEEAAGMCCSGGKVALASIDEPVEPLKELFSHETDESRRFLKNIRKYNTCFHMTSFGADNIVSMPGFCPTFTIQGQVYHTIGSLLPATNTQPKFLQVYFMGDEEAQVNRRSEYVQGLDRNTVQKYNKFYIITTF
;
A
#
# COMPACT_ATOMS: atom_id res chain seq x y z
N MET A 1 -2.80 17.23 17.24
CA MET A 1 -3.60 16.46 18.22
C MET A 1 -2.77 16.36 19.47
N ASN A 2 -3.22 16.93 20.58
CA ASN A 2 -2.34 17.21 21.72
C ASN A 2 -2.95 16.77 23.06
N LYS A 3 -4.18 16.23 23.04
CA LYS A 3 -4.89 15.76 24.23
C LYS A 3 -5.01 14.25 24.14
N GLU A 4 -4.43 13.54 25.09
CA GLU A 4 -4.51 12.09 25.14
C GLU A 4 -5.78 11.62 25.84
N CYS A 5 -6.43 10.60 25.30
CA CYS A 5 -7.56 9.94 25.93
C CYS A 5 -7.10 9.02 27.08
N ARG A 6 -7.65 9.22 28.28
CA ARG A 6 -7.29 8.43 29.47
C ARG A 6 -7.65 6.95 29.39
N PHE A 7 -8.58 6.57 28.53
CA PHE A 7 -9.08 5.20 28.42
C PHE A 7 -8.36 4.38 27.35
N CYS A 8 -7.97 5.00 26.23
CA CYS A 8 -7.42 4.29 25.07
C CYS A 8 -6.11 4.88 24.52
N GLY A 9 -5.55 5.93 25.13
CA GLY A 9 -4.30 6.56 24.67
C GLY A 9 -4.40 7.33 23.36
N ALA A 10 -5.58 7.39 22.73
CA ALA A 10 -5.74 8.09 21.45
C ALA A 10 -5.47 9.60 21.59
N LEU A 11 -4.73 10.16 20.63
CA LEU A 11 -4.49 11.60 20.53
C LEU A 11 -5.71 12.29 19.92
N LYS A 12 -6.16 13.36 20.57
CA LYS A 12 -7.37 14.11 20.22
C LYS A 12 -7.08 15.58 19.94
N TRP A 13 -7.96 16.22 19.19
CA TRP A 13 -8.02 17.69 19.13
C TRP A 13 -8.69 18.25 20.39
N LYS A 14 -8.39 19.53 20.69
CA LYS A 14 -8.90 20.18 21.91
C LYS A 14 -10.43 20.26 21.95
N GLU A 15 -11.05 20.50 20.80
CA GLU A 15 -12.50 20.68 20.64
C GLU A 15 -13.24 19.38 20.32
N GLU A 16 -12.53 18.26 20.26
CA GLU A 16 -13.12 16.98 19.89
C GLU A 16 -13.93 16.39 21.06
N ALA A 17 -15.19 16.03 20.77
CA ALA A 17 -16.12 15.48 21.75
C ALA A 17 -15.52 14.26 22.48
N ALA A 18 -15.77 14.16 23.79
CA ALA A 18 -15.14 13.16 24.67
C ALA A 18 -15.23 11.72 24.12
N GLY A 19 -16.35 11.37 23.50
CA GLY A 19 -16.65 10.03 22.98
C GLY A 19 -16.03 9.64 21.63
N MET A 20 -15.40 10.54 20.88
CA MET A 20 -14.98 10.25 19.49
C MET A 20 -13.97 9.10 19.29
N CYS A 21 -13.19 8.74 20.32
CA CYS A 21 -12.19 7.68 20.21
C CYS A 21 -12.71 6.32 20.73
N CYS A 22 -13.18 6.26 21.97
CA CYS A 22 -13.58 5.02 22.65
C CYS A 22 -14.96 5.11 23.31
N SER A 23 -15.79 6.06 22.87
CA SER A 23 -17.11 6.34 23.48
C SER A 23 -17.03 6.59 24.99
N GLY A 24 -15.95 7.23 25.45
CA GLY A 24 -15.71 7.50 26.88
C GLY A 24 -15.34 6.25 27.68
N GLY A 25 -14.62 5.30 27.08
CA GLY A 25 -14.17 4.06 27.72
C GLY A 25 -15.14 2.88 27.57
N LYS A 26 -16.26 3.06 26.86
CA LYS A 26 -17.23 1.98 26.57
C LYS A 26 -16.74 1.01 25.51
N VAL A 27 -15.83 1.45 24.65
CA VAL A 27 -15.22 0.62 23.61
C VAL A 27 -13.76 0.37 23.99
N ALA A 28 -13.41 -0.89 24.22
CA ALA A 28 -12.03 -1.32 24.33
C ALA A 28 -11.48 -1.54 22.90
N LEU A 29 -10.57 -0.67 22.47
CA LEU A 29 -9.87 -0.85 21.21
C LEU A 29 -8.74 -1.85 21.42
N ALA A 30 -8.60 -2.82 20.52
CA ALA A 30 -7.44 -3.70 20.52
C ALA A 30 -6.16 -2.87 20.29
N SER A 31 -5.07 -3.26 20.97
CA SER A 31 -3.75 -2.72 20.66
C SER A 31 -3.37 -3.12 19.24
N ILE A 32 -2.81 -2.18 18.48
CA ILE A 32 -2.23 -2.49 17.18
C ILE A 32 -0.90 -3.18 17.46
N ASP A 33 -0.76 -4.40 16.96
CA ASP A 33 0.51 -5.13 17.07
C ASP A 33 1.61 -4.39 16.32
N GLU A 34 2.83 -4.51 16.83
CA GLU A 34 3.98 -3.89 16.20
C GLU A 34 4.22 -4.54 14.83
N PRO A 35 4.51 -3.76 13.76
CA PRO A 35 4.85 -4.33 12.47
C PRO A 35 6.06 -5.28 12.62
N VAL A 36 6.04 -6.40 11.89
CA VAL A 36 7.21 -7.29 11.84
C VAL A 36 8.26 -6.73 10.87
N GLU A 37 9.51 -7.14 11.03
CA GLU A 37 10.57 -6.75 10.09
C GLU A 37 10.32 -7.35 8.69
N PRO A 38 10.61 -6.62 7.59
CA PRO A 38 11.33 -5.33 7.55
C PRO A 38 10.42 -4.09 7.66
N LEU A 39 9.10 -4.25 7.87
CA LEU A 39 8.17 -3.12 7.86
C LEU A 39 8.47 -2.14 8.99
N LYS A 40 8.77 -2.64 10.19
CA LYS A 40 9.09 -1.81 11.36
C LYS A 40 10.25 -0.86 11.07
N GLU A 41 11.37 -1.36 10.55
CA GLU A 41 12.50 -0.51 10.15
C GLU A 41 12.09 0.50 9.07
N LEU A 42 11.31 0.09 8.07
CA LEU A 42 10.88 0.97 6.98
C LEU A 42 9.91 2.07 7.44
N PHE A 43 9.17 1.87 8.53
CA PHE A 43 8.26 2.85 9.12
C PHE A 43 8.90 3.72 10.22
N SER A 44 10.15 3.47 10.62
CA SER A 44 10.76 4.13 11.79
C SER A 44 11.13 5.60 11.58
N HIS A 45 11.30 6.06 10.33
CA HIS A 45 11.88 7.37 9.97
C HIS A 45 13.35 7.60 10.41
N GLU A 46 14.01 6.60 11.01
CA GLU A 46 15.34 6.74 11.60
C GLU A 46 16.47 6.65 10.55
N THR A 47 16.32 5.77 9.56
CA THR A 47 17.33 5.53 8.52
C THR A 47 17.04 6.31 7.22
N ASP A 48 18.05 6.52 6.37
CA ASP A 48 17.83 7.11 5.03
C ASP A 48 16.93 6.22 4.16
N GLU A 49 17.02 4.90 4.33
CA GLU A 49 16.13 3.95 3.67
C GLU A 49 14.67 4.19 4.07
N SER A 50 14.37 4.25 5.37
CA SER A 50 13.02 4.49 5.89
C SER A 50 12.46 5.85 5.41
N ARG A 51 13.27 6.93 5.45
CA ARG A 51 12.86 8.25 4.94
C ARG A 51 12.55 8.22 3.45
N ARG A 52 13.39 7.56 2.65
CA ARG A 52 13.18 7.42 1.19
C ARG A 52 11.98 6.52 0.87
N PHE A 53 11.76 5.47 1.66
CA PHE A 53 10.61 4.59 1.57
C PHE A 53 9.32 5.39 1.82
N LEU A 54 9.22 6.10 2.94
CA LEU A 54 8.03 6.86 3.32
C LEU A 54 7.74 8.01 2.35
N LYS A 55 8.78 8.68 1.85
CA LYS A 55 8.64 9.69 0.78
C LYS A 55 8.02 9.10 -0.50
N ASN A 56 8.26 7.83 -0.81
CA ASN A 56 7.80 7.16 -2.02
C ASN A 56 6.77 6.05 -1.76
N ILE A 57 6.14 6.02 -0.58
CA ILE A 57 5.31 4.88 -0.14
C ILE A 57 4.19 4.53 -1.13
N ARG A 58 3.60 5.54 -1.78
CA ARG A 58 2.57 5.33 -2.82
C ARG A 58 3.12 4.57 -4.02
N LYS A 59 4.35 4.85 -4.45
CA LYS A 59 5.00 4.12 -5.54
C LYS A 59 5.32 2.68 -5.12
N TYR A 60 5.79 2.48 -3.89
CA TYR A 60 5.98 1.12 -3.35
C TYR A 60 4.66 0.35 -3.31
N ASN A 61 3.56 0.94 -2.83
CA ASN A 61 2.24 0.28 -2.85
C ASN A 61 1.80 -0.05 -4.29
N THR A 62 2.00 0.86 -5.25
CA THR A 62 1.75 0.59 -6.67
C THR A 62 2.57 -0.59 -7.21
N CYS A 63 3.81 -0.73 -6.76
CA CYS A 63 4.70 -1.82 -7.13
C CYS A 63 4.16 -3.20 -6.72
N PHE A 64 3.34 -3.26 -5.66
CA PHE A 64 2.78 -4.50 -5.10
C PHE A 64 1.27 -4.68 -5.35
N HIS A 65 0.60 -3.75 -6.04
CA HIS A 65 -0.82 -3.91 -6.35
C HIS A 65 -1.11 -5.14 -7.22
N MET A 66 -2.09 -5.93 -6.78
CA MET A 66 -2.55 -7.15 -7.47
C MET A 66 -3.63 -6.87 -8.52
N THR A 67 -4.24 -5.69 -8.48
CA THR A 67 -5.38 -5.35 -9.33
C THR A 67 -5.05 -4.10 -10.15
N SER A 68 -5.41 -4.12 -11.43
CA SER A 68 -5.41 -2.95 -12.29
C SER A 68 -6.76 -2.25 -12.25
N PHE A 69 -6.77 -0.94 -12.41
CA PHE A 69 -8.00 -0.18 -12.61
C PHE A 69 -8.03 0.35 -14.05
N GLY A 70 -9.13 0.11 -14.76
CA GLY A 70 -9.31 0.54 -16.15
C GLY A 70 -10.64 1.27 -16.33
N ALA A 71 -10.73 2.08 -17.40
CA ALA A 71 -11.93 2.78 -17.80
C ALA A 71 -11.97 2.88 -19.33
N ASP A 72 -13.17 2.78 -19.92
CA ASP A 72 -13.34 2.85 -21.38
C ASP A 72 -13.11 4.26 -21.92
N ASN A 73 -13.61 5.28 -21.21
CA ASN A 73 -13.51 6.68 -21.59
C ASN A 73 -12.80 7.46 -20.49
N ILE A 74 -11.62 8.00 -20.79
CA ILE A 74 -10.83 8.81 -19.86
C ILE A 74 -10.85 10.26 -20.34
N VAL A 75 -11.46 11.14 -19.53
CA VAL A 75 -11.39 12.59 -19.74
C VAL A 75 -10.32 13.16 -18.83
N SER A 76 -9.22 13.64 -19.41
CA SER A 76 -8.15 14.29 -18.66
C SER A 76 -8.42 15.79 -18.58
N MET A 77 -8.52 16.33 -17.37
CA MET A 77 -8.52 17.77 -17.17
C MET A 77 -7.08 18.30 -17.14
N PRO A 78 -6.82 19.50 -17.67
CA PRO A 78 -5.52 20.14 -17.53
C PRO A 78 -5.27 20.53 -16.07
N GLY A 79 -4.02 20.39 -15.62
CA GLY A 79 -3.59 20.69 -14.25
C GLY A 79 -3.45 19.46 -13.36
N PHE A 80 -2.99 19.67 -12.13
CA PHE A 80 -2.83 18.59 -11.15
C PHE A 80 -4.16 18.29 -10.45
N CYS A 81 -4.77 17.15 -10.77
CA CYS A 81 -5.96 16.65 -10.09
C CYS A 81 -5.64 15.29 -9.44
N PRO A 82 -5.48 15.22 -8.10
CA PRO A 82 -5.16 13.97 -7.42
C PRO A 82 -6.35 13.00 -7.33
N THR A 83 -7.53 13.45 -7.73
CA THR A 83 -8.79 12.72 -7.68
C THR A 83 -9.31 12.47 -9.09
N PHE A 84 -9.89 11.31 -9.33
CA PHE A 84 -10.66 11.03 -10.53
C PHE A 84 -12.10 10.70 -10.15
N THR A 85 -13.04 11.08 -11.01
CA THR A 85 -14.46 10.78 -10.83
C THR A 85 -14.83 9.68 -11.80
N ILE A 86 -15.51 8.65 -11.29
CA ILE A 86 -16.04 7.57 -12.12
C ILE A 86 -17.50 7.88 -12.39
N GLN A 87 -17.88 7.88 -13.67
CA GLN A 87 -19.28 7.93 -14.08
C GLN A 87 -19.71 6.52 -14.51
N GLY A 88 -20.70 5.95 -13.83
CA GLY A 88 -21.20 4.60 -14.09
C GLY A 88 -20.82 3.60 -13.00
N GLN A 89 -20.81 2.32 -13.36
CA GLN A 89 -20.62 1.21 -12.43
C GLN A 89 -19.20 0.63 -12.52
N VAL A 90 -18.61 0.31 -11.38
CA VAL A 90 -17.32 -0.39 -11.29
C VAL A 90 -17.60 -1.90 -11.25
N TYR A 91 -16.92 -2.65 -12.13
CA TYR A 91 -16.97 -4.11 -12.15
C TYR A 91 -15.62 -4.69 -11.74
N HIS A 92 -15.64 -5.70 -10.87
CA HIS A 92 -14.45 -6.48 -10.55
C HIS A 92 -14.37 -7.68 -11.49
N THR A 93 -13.35 -7.70 -12.34
CA THR A 93 -13.06 -8.84 -13.21
C THR A 93 -11.86 -9.60 -12.69
N ILE A 94 -11.98 -10.93 -12.64
CA ILE A 94 -10.84 -11.81 -12.35
C ILE A 94 -10.20 -12.15 -13.69
N GLY A 95 -9.03 -11.57 -13.93
CA GLY A 95 -8.24 -11.86 -15.14
C GLY A 95 -7.57 -13.24 -15.08
N SER A 96 -6.93 -13.61 -16.19
CA SER A 96 -6.10 -14.83 -16.26
C SER A 96 -4.95 -14.79 -15.25
N LEU A 97 -4.71 -15.89 -14.55
CA LEU A 97 -3.52 -16.07 -13.69
C LEU A 97 -2.23 -16.18 -14.50
N LEU A 98 -2.32 -16.62 -15.75
CA LEU A 98 -1.20 -16.71 -16.67
C LEU A 98 -1.16 -15.49 -17.60
N PRO A 99 0.03 -14.97 -17.93
CA PRO A 99 0.15 -13.94 -18.95
C PRO A 99 -0.32 -14.47 -20.31
N ALA A 100 -0.84 -13.57 -21.15
CA ALA A 100 -1.12 -13.90 -22.54
C ALA A 100 0.19 -14.21 -23.30
N THR A 101 0.08 -14.93 -24.41
CA THR A 101 1.23 -15.30 -25.26
C THR A 101 2.07 -14.06 -25.60
N ASN A 102 3.39 -14.15 -25.39
CA ASN A 102 4.35 -13.07 -25.62
C ASN A 102 4.12 -11.80 -24.79
N THR A 103 3.38 -11.88 -23.68
CA THR A 103 3.24 -10.77 -22.74
C THR A 103 3.97 -11.06 -21.43
N GLN A 104 4.52 -10.00 -20.84
CA GLN A 104 5.16 -10.09 -19.52
C GLN A 104 4.11 -10.11 -18.40
N PRO A 105 4.33 -10.85 -17.31
CA PRO A 105 3.43 -10.88 -16.15
C PRO A 105 3.18 -9.46 -15.59
N LYS A 106 1.93 -9.20 -15.18
CA LYS A 106 1.52 -7.93 -14.54
C LYS A 106 0.61 -8.18 -13.35
N PHE A 107 0.63 -7.24 -12.40
CA PHE A 107 -0.24 -7.24 -11.22
C PHE A 107 -0.19 -8.57 -10.46
N LEU A 108 -1.33 -9.24 -10.26
CA LEU A 108 -1.43 -10.56 -9.61
C LEU A 108 -0.51 -11.61 -10.24
N GLN A 109 -0.30 -11.60 -11.57
CA GLN A 109 0.50 -12.61 -12.26
C GLN A 109 1.97 -12.58 -11.81
N VAL A 110 2.48 -11.43 -11.37
CA VAL A 110 3.88 -11.32 -10.91
C VAL A 110 4.12 -12.23 -9.71
N TYR A 111 3.12 -12.48 -8.86
CA TYR A 111 3.29 -13.32 -7.68
C TYR A 111 3.45 -14.82 -8.01
N PHE A 112 2.98 -15.26 -9.18
CA PHE A 112 2.97 -16.68 -9.56
C PHE A 112 3.98 -17.03 -10.66
N MET A 113 4.58 -16.02 -11.31
CA MET A 113 5.44 -16.20 -12.47
C MET A 113 6.90 -15.94 -12.10
N GLY A 114 7.73 -16.98 -12.18
CA GLY A 114 9.18 -16.89 -11.92
C GLY A 114 9.55 -16.96 -10.43
N ASP A 115 10.84 -16.84 -10.16
CA ASP A 115 11.41 -16.80 -8.81
C ASP A 115 11.41 -15.38 -8.23
N GLU A 116 11.87 -15.25 -6.98
CA GLU A 116 11.92 -13.96 -6.28
C GLU A 116 12.68 -12.88 -7.07
N GLU A 117 13.77 -13.25 -7.75
CA GLU A 117 14.57 -12.30 -8.53
C GLU A 117 13.82 -11.82 -9.78
N ALA A 118 13.18 -12.73 -10.51
CA ALA A 118 12.33 -12.40 -11.64
C ALA A 118 11.19 -11.45 -11.23
N GLN A 119 10.57 -11.68 -10.07
CA GLN A 119 9.52 -10.83 -9.53
C GLN A 119 10.02 -9.42 -9.21
N VAL A 120 11.15 -9.31 -8.51
CA VAL A 120 11.75 -8.01 -8.15
C VAL A 120 12.14 -7.24 -9.41
N ASN A 121 12.78 -7.90 -10.39
CA ASN A 121 13.14 -7.27 -11.65
C ASN A 121 11.91 -6.76 -12.39
N ARG A 122 10.86 -7.59 -12.47
CA ARG A 122 9.61 -7.22 -13.13
C ARG A 122 8.94 -6.00 -12.47
N ARG A 123 8.95 -5.95 -11.15
CA ARG A 123 8.44 -4.84 -10.34
C ARG A 123 9.24 -3.56 -10.57
N SER A 124 10.57 -3.64 -10.62
CA SER A 124 11.46 -2.51 -10.89
C SER A 124 11.33 -1.97 -12.32
N GLU A 125 11.05 -2.83 -13.30
CA GLU A 125 10.73 -2.41 -14.67
C GLU A 125 9.39 -1.66 -14.75
N TYR A 126 8.38 -2.15 -14.02
CA TYR A 126 7.03 -1.59 -14.04
C TYR A 126 6.94 -0.25 -13.30
N VAL A 127 7.63 -0.11 -12.16
CA VAL A 127 7.65 1.13 -11.36
C VAL A 127 9.08 1.66 -11.21
N GLN A 128 9.40 2.67 -12.01
CA GLN A 128 10.73 3.27 -12.04
C GLN A 128 11.00 4.20 -10.85
N GLY A 129 12.29 4.29 -10.47
CA GLY A 129 12.77 5.18 -9.43
C GLY A 129 12.54 4.69 -8.01
N LEU A 130 12.28 3.39 -7.83
CA LEU A 130 12.27 2.71 -6.54
C LEU A 130 13.62 2.08 -6.26
N ASP A 131 13.97 1.95 -4.97
CA ASP A 131 15.17 1.24 -4.56
C ASP A 131 14.94 -0.28 -4.65
N ARG A 132 15.76 -0.96 -5.45
CA ARG A 132 15.61 -2.39 -5.70
C ARG A 132 15.77 -3.23 -4.44
N ASN A 133 16.64 -2.84 -3.51
CA ASN A 133 16.86 -3.59 -2.27
C ASN A 133 15.63 -3.47 -1.35
N THR A 134 15.05 -2.28 -1.25
CA THR A 134 13.78 -2.09 -0.52
C THR A 134 12.64 -2.88 -1.16
N VAL A 135 12.53 -2.92 -2.50
CA VAL A 135 11.55 -3.76 -3.21
C VAL A 135 11.76 -5.24 -2.89
N GLN A 136 13.02 -5.72 -2.88
CA GLN A 136 13.33 -7.11 -2.55
C GLN A 136 12.93 -7.48 -1.12
N LYS A 137 13.27 -6.62 -0.13
CA LYS A 137 12.85 -6.78 1.28
C LYS A 137 11.33 -6.91 1.39
N TYR A 138 10.59 -6.03 0.72
CA TYR A 138 9.13 -6.03 0.71
C TYR A 138 8.54 -7.25 -0.02
N ASN A 139 9.17 -7.72 -1.09
CA ASN A 139 8.71 -8.89 -1.86
C ASN A 139 8.72 -10.16 -1.00
N LYS A 140 9.77 -10.36 -0.19
CA LYS A 140 9.84 -11.47 0.77
C LYS A 140 8.71 -11.42 1.80
N PHE A 141 8.38 -10.22 2.30
CA PHE A 141 7.31 -10.05 3.29
C PHE A 141 5.94 -10.48 2.74
N TYR A 142 5.60 -10.05 1.52
CA TYR A 142 4.31 -10.40 0.90
C TYR A 142 4.20 -11.88 0.48
N ILE A 143 5.31 -12.53 0.12
CA ILE A 143 5.30 -13.96 -0.21
C ILE A 143 5.10 -14.81 1.04
N ILE A 144 5.71 -14.43 2.18
CA ILE A 144 5.64 -15.21 3.43
C ILE A 144 4.27 -15.07 4.12
N THR A 145 3.54 -13.98 3.88
CA THR A 145 2.24 -13.70 4.50
C THR A 145 1.03 -14.14 3.64
N THR A 146 1.27 -14.70 2.46
CA THR A 146 0.21 -15.18 1.56
C THR A 146 0.31 -16.70 1.36
N PHE A 147 0.20 -17.46 2.44
CA PHE A 147 -0.28 -18.86 2.50
C PHE A 147 -0.89 -19.13 3.87
#